data_AF-K2QI92-F1
#
_entry.id   AF-K2QI92-F1
#
_cell.length_a   1.000
_cell.length_b   1.000
_cell.length_c   1.000
_cell.angle_alpha   90.00
_cell.angle_beta   90.00
_cell.angle_gamma   90.00
#
_symmetry.space_group_name_H-M   'P 1'
#
loop_
_entity.id
_entity.type
_entity.pdbx_description
1 polymer ?
#
loop_
_entity_poly.entity_id
_entity_poly.type
_entity_poly.pdbx_seq_one_letter_code
_entity_poly.pdbx_strand_id
1 'polypeptide(L)'
;MTSASPWIPVALSADIEAGTSAGTLVNGEERVVWRDDKGAIHVWEDRCPHRGMRMSFGFVRGDHIACLYHGWRYDTGGQCRYIPAHPDLEVPQTIKVPTFAATERAGIVWMAPEGTDPAELSTLPETAEVVRSLFLDLSTNAALLAVTAAPPEGYRPVESGTGLVTFQGNDVTVLIAAQPRDAGRTALHITVTGNTSAAIRRDLALWAIDLRNRLEAQTTEAA
;
A
#
# COMPACT_ATOMS: atom_id res chain seq x y z
N MET A 1 -15.08 19.30 -12.11
CA MET A 1 -15.35 18.08 -11.33
C MET A 1 -14.06 17.28 -11.38
N THR A 2 -13.18 17.41 -10.39
CA THR A 2 -11.94 16.63 -10.33
C THR A 2 -12.34 15.17 -10.07
N SER A 3 -12.15 14.30 -11.07
CA SER A 3 -12.31 12.86 -10.86
C SER A 3 -11.37 12.41 -9.75
N ALA A 4 -11.81 11.49 -8.90
CA ALA A 4 -10.92 10.86 -7.93
C ALA A 4 -9.69 10.29 -8.67
N SER A 5 -8.50 10.43 -8.09
CA SER A 5 -7.29 9.86 -8.65
C SER A 5 -7.46 8.33 -8.81
N PRO A 6 -7.03 7.73 -9.94
CA PRO A 6 -7.03 6.28 -10.13
C PRO A 6 -6.02 5.55 -9.24
N TRP A 7 -5.14 6.30 -8.56
CA TRP A 7 -4.11 5.77 -7.69
C TRP A 7 -4.64 5.45 -6.29
N ILE A 8 -4.41 4.22 -5.85
CA ILE A 8 -4.81 3.70 -4.55
C ILE A 8 -3.56 3.38 -3.73
N PRO A 9 -3.41 3.88 -2.50
CA PRO A 9 -2.27 3.51 -1.66
C PRO A 9 -2.43 2.05 -1.20
N VAL A 10 -1.34 1.29 -1.12
CA VAL A 10 -1.40 -0.16 -0.82
C VAL A 10 -0.44 -0.66 0.25
N ALA A 11 0.61 0.13 0.53
CA ALA A 11 1.59 -0.16 1.56
C ALA A 11 2.41 1.10 1.87
N LEU A 12 3.05 1.13 3.04
CA LEU A 12 4.17 2.04 3.25
C LEU A 12 5.38 1.49 2.49
N SER A 13 6.13 2.37 1.83
CA SER A 13 7.32 2.01 1.05
C SER A 13 8.35 1.23 1.87
N ALA A 14 8.54 1.65 3.13
CA ALA A 14 9.49 1.03 4.06
C ALA A 14 9.05 -0.35 4.58
N ASP A 15 7.77 -0.71 4.45
CA ASP A 15 7.27 -2.04 4.86
C ASP A 15 7.57 -3.11 3.78
N ILE A 16 7.97 -2.70 2.57
CA ILE A 16 8.34 -3.58 1.46
C ILE A 16 9.83 -3.44 1.21
N GLU A 17 10.64 -4.23 1.90
CA GLU A 17 12.09 -4.24 1.73
C GLU A 17 12.52 -4.85 0.39
N ALA A 18 13.71 -4.50 -0.10
CA ALA A 18 14.25 -5.09 -1.33
C ALA A 18 14.36 -6.61 -1.20
N GLY A 19 13.91 -7.35 -2.22
CA GLY A 19 13.89 -8.81 -2.20
C GLY A 19 12.76 -9.41 -1.35
N THR A 20 11.73 -8.64 -1.01
CA THR A 20 10.57 -9.11 -0.22
C THR A 20 9.24 -8.88 -0.93
N SER A 21 8.21 -9.59 -0.45
CA SER A 21 6.82 -9.49 -0.91
C SER A 21 5.85 -9.48 0.27
N ALA A 22 4.75 -8.75 0.14
CA ALA A 22 3.67 -8.70 1.12
C ALA A 22 2.30 -8.74 0.43
N GLY A 23 1.34 -9.40 1.07
CA GLY A 23 -0.05 -9.46 0.62
C GLY A 23 -0.85 -8.27 1.15
N THR A 24 -1.77 -7.76 0.33
CA THR A 24 -2.68 -6.67 0.69
C THR A 24 -4.05 -6.87 0.03
N LEU A 25 -5.04 -6.06 0.42
CA LEU A 25 -6.40 -6.13 -0.12
C LEU A 25 -6.80 -4.78 -0.71
N VAL A 26 -7.35 -4.77 -1.91
CA VAL A 26 -7.94 -3.55 -2.50
C VAL A 26 -9.32 -3.89 -3.00
N ASN A 27 -10.34 -3.21 -2.46
CA ASN A 27 -11.76 -3.43 -2.81
C ASN A 27 -12.22 -4.89 -2.73
N GLY A 28 -11.69 -5.65 -1.77
CA GLY A 28 -12.00 -7.07 -1.55
C GLY A 28 -11.14 -8.04 -2.35
N GLU A 29 -10.25 -7.54 -3.21
CA GLU A 29 -9.39 -8.38 -4.05
C GLU A 29 -7.95 -8.46 -3.53
N GLU A 30 -7.35 -9.64 -3.63
CA GLU A 30 -6.00 -9.91 -3.14
C GLU A 30 -4.94 -9.38 -4.10
N ARG A 31 -3.96 -8.68 -3.54
CA ARG A 31 -2.83 -8.09 -4.26
C ARG A 31 -1.53 -8.45 -3.57
N VAL A 32 -0.48 -8.66 -4.35
CA VAL A 32 0.89 -8.76 -3.85
C VAL A 32 1.63 -7.49 -4.21
N VAL A 33 2.25 -6.87 -3.22
CA VAL A 33 3.25 -5.80 -3.40
C VAL A 33 4.61 -6.43 -3.17
N TRP A 34 5.55 -6.26 -4.09
CA TRP A 34 6.89 -6.81 -3.93
C TRP A 34 7.94 -5.87 -4.50
N ARG A 35 9.15 -5.95 -3.94
CA ARG A 35 10.29 -5.15 -4.37
C ARG A 35 11.38 -6.05 -4.91
N ASP A 36 11.83 -5.79 -6.13
CA ASP A 36 12.96 -6.50 -6.70
C ASP A 36 14.27 -6.17 -5.95
N ASP A 37 15.34 -6.94 -6.21
CA ASP A 37 16.63 -6.72 -5.53
C ASP A 37 17.30 -5.39 -5.92
N LYS A 38 16.85 -4.74 -7.00
CA LYS A 38 17.32 -3.41 -7.45
C LYS A 38 16.50 -2.27 -6.83
N GLY A 39 15.45 -2.58 -6.08
CA GLY A 39 14.59 -1.64 -5.39
C GLY A 39 13.32 -1.24 -6.15
N ALA A 40 13.06 -1.78 -7.34
CA ALA A 40 11.85 -1.47 -8.11
C ALA A 40 10.61 -2.13 -7.50
N ILE A 41 9.51 -1.38 -7.43
CA ILE A 41 8.24 -1.83 -6.86
C ILE A 41 7.31 -2.36 -7.95
N HIS A 42 6.61 -3.44 -7.59
CA HIS A 42 5.65 -4.13 -8.44
C HIS A 42 4.39 -4.48 -7.64
N VAL A 43 3.23 -4.39 -8.29
CA VAL A 43 1.93 -4.78 -7.71
C VAL A 43 1.19 -5.70 -8.67
N TRP A 44 0.84 -6.91 -8.22
CA TRP A 44 0.13 -7.91 -9.03
C TRP A 44 -1.11 -8.47 -8.33
N GLU A 45 -1.92 -9.24 -9.05
CA GLU A 45 -2.88 -10.15 -8.43
C GLU A 45 -2.13 -11.17 -7.55
N ASP A 46 -2.60 -11.39 -6.33
CA ASP A 46 -1.95 -12.32 -5.39
C ASP A 46 -2.32 -13.79 -5.66
N ARG A 47 -2.18 -14.24 -6.91
CA ARG A 47 -2.67 -15.57 -7.30
C ARG A 47 -1.83 -16.19 -8.41
N CYS A 48 -1.14 -17.28 -8.08
CA CYS A 48 -0.36 -18.05 -9.04
C CYS A 48 -1.27 -18.72 -10.09
N PRO A 49 -1.09 -18.48 -11.40
CA PRO A 49 -1.86 -19.10 -12.49
C PRO A 49 -1.85 -20.64 -12.51
N HIS A 50 -0.90 -21.29 -11.84
CA HIS A 50 -0.81 -22.74 -11.81
C HIS A 50 -1.92 -23.38 -10.96
N ARG A 51 -1.99 -23.04 -9.67
CA ARG A 51 -2.93 -23.65 -8.68
C ARG A 51 -3.50 -22.65 -7.68
N GLY A 52 -3.34 -21.36 -7.92
CA GLY A 52 -3.93 -20.31 -7.08
C GLY A 52 -3.25 -20.06 -5.74
N MET A 53 -2.03 -20.57 -5.51
CA MET A 53 -1.25 -20.19 -4.33
C MET A 53 -0.96 -18.68 -4.38
N ARG A 54 -1.06 -18.01 -3.22
CA ARG A 54 -0.73 -16.59 -3.10
C ARG A 54 0.76 -16.36 -3.39
N MET A 55 1.03 -15.39 -4.25
CA MET A 55 2.36 -14.97 -4.66
C MET A 55 3.07 -14.18 -3.56
N SER A 56 2.33 -13.56 -2.63
CA SER A 56 2.86 -12.86 -1.46
C SER A 56 3.64 -13.75 -0.50
N PHE A 57 3.41 -15.07 -0.51
CA PHE A 57 4.22 -16.05 0.21
C PHE A 57 5.41 -16.57 -0.61
N GLY A 58 5.60 -16.07 -1.83
CA GLY A 58 6.69 -16.45 -2.71
C GLY A 58 8.05 -15.90 -2.26
N PHE A 59 9.06 -16.17 -3.08
CA PHE A 59 10.42 -15.71 -2.85
C PHE A 59 10.86 -14.80 -3.98
N VAL A 60 11.16 -13.54 -3.67
CA VAL A 60 11.78 -12.63 -4.65
C VAL A 60 13.25 -13.03 -4.84
N ARG A 61 13.68 -13.08 -6.09
CA ARG A 61 15.05 -13.41 -6.50
C ARG A 61 15.41 -12.58 -7.74
N GLY A 62 16.24 -11.56 -7.56
CA GLY A 62 16.52 -10.58 -8.61
C GLY A 62 15.24 -9.82 -8.97
N ASP A 63 14.89 -9.88 -10.24
CA ASP A 63 13.71 -9.27 -10.89
C ASP A 63 12.58 -10.29 -11.12
N HIS A 64 12.56 -11.36 -10.34
CA HIS A 64 11.54 -12.41 -10.39
C HIS A 64 10.98 -12.71 -9.01
N ILE A 65 9.76 -13.25 -8.98
CA ILE A 65 9.18 -13.90 -7.80
C ILE A 65 8.86 -15.36 -8.10
N ALA A 66 9.33 -16.25 -7.22
CA ALA A 66 9.09 -17.68 -7.29
C ALA A 66 7.92 -18.06 -6.37
N CYS A 67 6.90 -18.73 -6.93
CA CYS A 67 5.78 -19.23 -6.14
C CYS A 67 6.26 -20.31 -5.14
N LEU A 68 5.91 -20.16 -3.86
CA LEU A 68 6.27 -21.11 -2.79
C LEU A 68 5.82 -22.55 -3.08
N TYR A 69 4.74 -22.73 -3.83
CA TYR A 69 4.15 -24.06 -4.00
C TYR A 69 5.00 -24.97 -4.89
N HIS A 70 5.25 -24.57 -6.14
CA HIS A 70 5.97 -25.40 -7.12
C HIS A 70 7.16 -24.70 -7.76
N GLY A 71 7.53 -23.52 -7.24
CA GLY A 71 8.70 -22.77 -7.70
C GLY A 71 8.58 -22.16 -9.10
N TRP A 72 7.36 -22.06 -9.66
CA TRP A 72 7.14 -21.33 -10.91
C TRP A 72 7.62 -19.89 -10.72
N ARG A 73 8.45 -19.39 -11.63
CA ARG A 73 9.07 -18.06 -11.52
C ARG A 73 8.45 -17.12 -12.53
N TYR A 74 8.11 -15.94 -12.07
CA TYR A 74 7.48 -14.90 -12.86
C TYR A 74 8.38 -13.67 -12.88
N ASP A 75 8.57 -13.06 -14.05
CA ASP A 75 9.31 -11.80 -14.20
C ASP A 75 8.47 -10.58 -13.77
N THR A 76 9.03 -9.38 -13.79
CA THR A 76 8.36 -8.12 -13.39
C THR A 76 7.03 -7.83 -14.11
N GLY A 77 6.84 -8.35 -15.32
CA GLY A 77 5.61 -8.24 -16.11
C GLY A 77 4.60 -9.37 -15.84
N GLY A 78 4.81 -10.16 -14.80
CA GLY A 78 3.96 -11.27 -14.40
C GLY A 78 4.06 -12.49 -15.33
N GLN A 79 4.99 -12.53 -16.30
CA GLN A 79 5.13 -13.66 -17.22
C GLN A 79 5.88 -14.81 -16.55
N CYS A 80 5.32 -16.01 -16.60
CA CYS A 80 6.05 -17.21 -16.17
C CYS A 80 7.26 -17.45 -17.07
N ARG A 81 8.46 -17.47 -16.50
CA ARG A 81 9.72 -17.68 -17.21
C ARG A 81 10.33 -19.04 -16.97
N TYR A 82 9.94 -19.72 -15.89
CA TYR A 82 10.56 -20.97 -15.50
C TYR A 82 9.61 -21.87 -14.73
N ILE A 83 9.55 -23.14 -15.15
CA ILE A 83 8.77 -24.20 -14.51
C ILE A 83 9.77 -25.29 -14.06
N PRO A 84 10.05 -25.43 -12.75
CA PRO A 84 11.09 -26.34 -12.27
C PRO A 84 10.91 -27.82 -12.69
N ALA A 85 9.66 -28.28 -12.83
CA ALA A 85 9.37 -29.65 -13.25
C ALA A 85 9.62 -29.90 -14.75
N HIS A 86 9.72 -28.83 -15.56
CA HIS A 86 9.96 -28.88 -16.99
C HIS A 86 10.98 -27.78 -17.36
N PRO A 87 12.25 -27.93 -16.94
CA PRO A 87 13.23 -26.84 -17.00
C PRO A 87 13.60 -26.42 -18.43
N ASP A 88 13.48 -27.33 -19.40
CA ASP A 88 13.79 -27.08 -20.82
C ASP A 88 12.55 -26.64 -21.63
N LEU A 89 11.38 -26.52 -20.99
CA LEU A 89 10.15 -26.11 -21.66
C LEU A 89 10.20 -24.61 -21.98
N GLU A 90 9.97 -24.26 -23.23
CA GLU A 90 9.59 -22.89 -23.60
C GLU A 90 8.20 -22.59 -23.01
N VAL A 91 8.16 -21.80 -21.95
CA VAL A 91 6.92 -21.53 -21.22
C VAL A 91 5.93 -20.76 -22.10
N PRO A 92 4.67 -21.23 -22.22
CA PRO A 92 3.66 -20.51 -22.98
C PRO A 92 3.46 -19.07 -22.51
N GLN A 93 3.38 -18.13 -23.46
CA GLN A 93 3.17 -16.70 -23.19
C GLN A 93 1.78 -16.37 -22.62
N THR A 94 0.88 -17.36 -22.55
CA THR A 94 -0.44 -17.23 -21.93
C THR A 94 -0.40 -17.40 -20.41
N ILE A 95 0.71 -17.91 -19.85
CA ILE A 95 0.86 -18.10 -18.41
C ILE A 95 1.39 -16.81 -17.77
N LYS A 96 0.45 -15.93 -17.40
CA LYS A 96 0.75 -14.62 -16.81
C LYS A 96 -0.06 -14.36 -15.54
N VAL A 97 0.56 -13.71 -14.57
CA VAL A 97 -0.11 -13.06 -13.45
C VAL A 97 -0.55 -11.67 -13.92
N PRO A 98 -1.81 -11.24 -13.67
CA PRO A 98 -2.21 -9.86 -13.93
C PRO A 98 -1.39 -8.86 -13.10
N THR A 99 -0.92 -7.80 -13.75
CA THR A 99 -0.10 -6.75 -13.14
C THR A 99 -0.87 -5.42 -13.07
N PHE A 100 -0.38 -4.51 -12.23
CA PHE A 100 -0.91 -3.17 -12.05
C PHE A 100 0.23 -2.16 -12.15
N ALA A 101 -0.08 -0.95 -12.62
CA ALA A 101 0.86 0.16 -12.53
C ALA A 101 1.20 0.40 -11.06
N ALA A 102 2.49 0.57 -10.77
CA ALA A 102 2.98 0.75 -9.41
C ALA A 102 4.00 1.88 -9.36
N THR A 103 3.90 2.75 -8.36
CA THR A 103 4.85 3.84 -8.15
C THR A 103 4.98 4.17 -6.67
N GLU A 104 6.06 4.88 -6.32
CA GLU A 104 6.32 5.33 -4.96
C GLU A 104 6.29 6.85 -4.89
N ARG A 105 5.53 7.38 -3.93
CA ARG A 105 5.42 8.82 -3.68
C ARG A 105 5.04 9.06 -2.23
N ALA A 106 5.62 10.09 -1.62
CA ALA A 106 5.36 10.45 -0.22
C ALA A 106 5.52 9.27 0.77
N GLY A 107 6.52 8.40 0.54
CA GLY A 107 6.81 7.24 1.40
C GLY A 107 5.77 6.11 1.31
N ILE A 108 4.89 6.13 0.31
CA ILE A 108 3.78 5.19 0.12
C ILE A 108 3.92 4.52 -1.25
N VAL A 109 3.59 3.23 -1.31
CA VAL A 109 3.40 2.50 -2.58
C VAL A 109 1.98 2.71 -3.05
N TRP A 110 1.83 3.12 -4.31
CA TRP A 110 0.56 3.36 -4.98
C TRP A 110 0.37 2.37 -6.11
N MET A 111 -0.87 1.90 -6.29
CA MET A 111 -1.27 1.09 -7.42
C MET A 111 -2.33 1.77 -8.26
N ALA A 112 -2.35 1.49 -9.56
CA ALA A 112 -3.40 1.92 -10.49
C ALA A 112 -3.55 0.89 -11.63
N PRO A 113 -4.58 0.99 -12.48
CA PRO A 113 -4.61 0.22 -13.72
C PRO A 113 -3.34 0.42 -14.55
N GLU A 114 -2.91 -0.63 -15.27
CA GLU A 114 -1.76 -0.53 -16.18
C GLU A 114 -1.90 0.63 -17.17
N GLY A 115 -0.78 1.30 -17.46
CA GLY A 115 -0.74 2.48 -18.33
C GLY A 115 -1.19 3.80 -17.69
N THR A 116 -1.57 3.81 -16.41
CA THR A 116 -1.86 5.06 -15.68
C THR A 116 -0.59 5.89 -15.48
N ASP A 117 -0.67 7.20 -15.72
CA ASP A 117 0.47 8.12 -15.60
C ASP A 117 0.78 8.45 -14.12
N PRO A 118 2.00 8.18 -13.61
CA PRO A 118 2.39 8.54 -12.25
C PRO A 118 2.49 10.05 -12.02
N ALA A 119 2.51 10.89 -13.08
CA ALA A 119 2.51 12.34 -12.95
C ALA A 119 1.28 12.89 -12.22
N GLU A 120 0.19 12.12 -12.14
CA GLU A 120 -0.99 12.49 -11.34
C GLU A 120 -0.71 12.58 -9.83
N LEU A 121 0.34 11.91 -9.34
CA LEU A 121 0.80 11.98 -7.95
C LEU A 121 1.87 13.07 -7.72
N SER A 122 2.20 13.87 -8.74
CA SER A 122 3.28 14.86 -8.67
C SER A 122 3.06 15.97 -7.63
N THR A 123 1.80 16.23 -7.26
CA THR A 123 1.44 17.18 -6.20
C THR A 123 1.82 16.69 -4.80
N LEU A 124 1.94 15.37 -4.61
CA LEU A 124 2.45 14.81 -3.37
C LEU A 124 3.96 15.01 -3.28
N PRO A 125 4.52 15.11 -2.06
CA PRO A 125 5.96 15.15 -1.85
C PRO A 125 6.67 13.95 -2.50
N GLU A 126 7.85 14.19 -3.05
CA GLU A 126 8.67 13.13 -3.64
C GLU A 126 9.05 12.06 -2.61
N THR A 127 9.50 12.50 -1.44
CA THR A 127 9.85 11.64 -0.31
C THR A 127 9.11 12.07 0.95
N ALA A 128 8.91 11.13 1.86
CA ALA A 128 8.38 11.37 3.20
C ALA A 128 8.90 10.31 4.16
N GLU A 129 9.02 10.65 5.45
CA GLU A 129 9.33 9.66 6.47
C GLU A 129 8.07 8.90 6.87
N VAL A 130 8.20 7.58 6.99
CA VAL A 130 7.11 6.71 7.40
C VAL A 130 6.84 6.85 8.90
N VAL A 131 5.55 6.93 9.26
CA VAL A 131 5.10 6.84 10.65
C VAL A 131 4.58 5.43 10.94
N ARG A 132 3.43 5.06 10.34
CA ARG A 132 2.83 3.72 10.44
C ARG A 132 1.57 3.58 9.58
N SER A 133 1.11 2.35 9.43
CA SER A 133 -0.24 2.05 8.97
C SER A 133 -1.20 1.83 10.17
N LEU A 134 -2.47 2.20 9.99
CA LEU A 134 -3.59 1.81 10.84
C LEU A 134 -4.57 0.97 10.03
N PHE A 135 -5.06 -0.11 10.60
CA PHE A 135 -6.11 -0.94 9.98
C PHE A 135 -7.38 -0.77 10.81
N LEU A 136 -8.48 -0.44 10.14
CA LEU A 136 -9.74 -0.07 10.78
C LEU A 136 -10.88 -0.89 10.16
N ASP A 137 -11.77 -1.40 11.01
CA ASP A 137 -13.05 -1.98 10.60
C ASP A 137 -14.09 -0.87 10.36
N LEU A 138 -13.70 0.09 9.51
CA LEU A 138 -14.52 1.19 9.04
C LEU A 138 -14.44 1.31 7.52
N SER A 139 -15.55 1.71 6.90
CA SER A 139 -15.53 2.13 5.49
C SER A 139 -14.58 3.32 5.31
N THR A 140 -14.06 3.50 4.10
CA THR A 140 -13.05 4.54 3.82
C THR A 140 -13.54 5.94 4.17
N ASN A 141 -14.82 6.23 3.88
CA ASN A 141 -15.42 7.51 4.23
C ASN A 141 -15.52 7.71 5.76
N ALA A 142 -15.93 6.67 6.49
CA ALA A 142 -16.01 6.73 7.95
C ALA A 142 -14.62 6.90 8.60
N ALA A 143 -13.60 6.19 8.08
CA ALA A 143 -12.22 6.32 8.55
C ALA A 143 -11.65 7.73 8.31
N LEU A 144 -11.88 8.30 7.12
CA LEU A 144 -11.45 9.67 6.78
C LEU A 144 -12.14 10.72 7.66
N LEU A 145 -13.43 10.56 7.92
CA LEU A 145 -14.17 11.45 8.82
C LEU A 145 -13.64 11.35 10.26
N ALA A 146 -13.42 10.14 10.75
CA ALA A 146 -12.93 9.88 12.10
C ALA A 146 -11.53 10.47 12.34
N VAL A 147 -10.60 10.28 11.40
CA VAL A 147 -9.24 10.83 11.54
C VAL A 147 -9.24 12.35 11.44
N THR A 148 -10.04 12.94 10.54
CA THR A 148 -10.17 14.40 10.38
C THR A 148 -10.73 15.05 11.64
N ALA A 149 -11.66 14.39 12.33
CA ALA A 149 -12.28 14.89 13.56
C ALA A 149 -11.38 14.78 14.80
N ALA A 150 -10.26 14.06 14.72
CA ALA A 150 -9.37 13.81 15.85
C ALA A 150 -7.89 14.07 15.48
N PRO A 151 -7.53 15.32 15.08
CA PRO A 151 -6.16 15.63 14.70
C PRO A 151 -5.17 15.40 15.85
N PRO A 152 -3.89 15.10 15.56
CA PRO A 152 -2.86 15.07 16.59
C PRO A 152 -2.71 16.43 17.29
N GLU A 153 -2.26 16.42 18.55
CA GLU A 153 -2.09 17.65 19.33
C GLU A 153 -1.12 18.61 18.65
N GLY A 154 -1.52 19.88 18.49
CA GLY A 154 -0.71 20.91 17.81
C GLY A 154 -0.82 20.89 16.29
N TYR A 155 -1.60 19.98 15.70
CA TYR A 155 -1.83 19.89 14.26
C TYR A 155 -3.25 20.31 13.91
N ARG A 156 -3.42 20.87 12.71
CA ARG A 156 -4.73 21.27 12.16
C ARG A 156 -4.94 20.68 10.77
N PRO A 157 -6.17 20.29 10.39
CA PRO A 157 -6.45 19.83 9.03
C PRO A 157 -6.27 20.99 8.05
N VAL A 158 -5.57 20.72 6.94
CA VAL A 158 -5.30 21.72 5.89
C VAL A 158 -6.00 21.35 4.58
N GLU A 159 -6.00 20.06 4.23
CA GLU A 159 -6.63 19.57 3.02
C GLU A 159 -7.27 18.20 3.27
N SER A 160 -8.46 18.00 2.71
CA SER A 160 -9.16 16.72 2.66
C SER A 160 -9.54 16.49 1.20
N GLY A 161 -8.76 15.66 0.52
CA GLY A 161 -9.06 15.18 -0.83
C GLY A 161 -9.78 13.83 -0.80
N THR A 162 -10.23 13.34 -1.95
CA THR A 162 -10.77 11.98 -2.04
C THR A 162 -9.67 10.98 -1.67
N GLY A 163 -9.80 10.32 -0.52
CA GLY A 163 -8.83 9.33 -0.05
C GLY A 163 -7.59 9.88 0.67
N LEU A 164 -7.50 11.20 0.89
CA LEU A 164 -6.33 11.84 1.53
C LEU A 164 -6.75 12.82 2.62
N VAL A 165 -6.02 12.82 3.74
CA VAL A 165 -6.12 13.84 4.79
C VAL A 165 -4.73 14.37 5.08
N THR A 166 -4.60 15.69 5.13
CA THR A 166 -3.35 16.38 5.45
C THR A 166 -3.52 17.22 6.70
N PHE A 167 -2.62 17.05 7.67
CA PHE A 167 -2.49 17.93 8.82
C PHE A 167 -1.20 18.74 8.76
N GLN A 168 -1.23 19.97 9.29
CA GLN A 168 -0.05 20.81 9.43
C GLN A 168 0.07 21.35 10.85
N GLY A 169 1.29 21.36 11.36
CA GLY A 169 1.63 21.85 12.70
C GLY A 169 3.13 21.72 12.95
N ASN A 170 3.70 22.65 13.70
CA ASN A 170 5.12 22.60 14.10
C ASN A 170 6.12 22.42 12.94
N ASP A 171 5.90 23.10 11.82
CA ASP A 171 6.69 22.96 10.57
C ASP A 171 6.76 21.53 10.00
N VAL A 172 5.78 20.70 10.37
CA VAL A 172 5.59 19.33 9.88
C VAL A 172 4.26 19.21 9.17
N THR A 173 4.28 18.50 8.06
CA THR A 173 3.08 18.08 7.33
C THR A 173 2.90 16.58 7.50
N VAL A 174 1.74 16.18 8.03
CA VAL A 174 1.33 14.78 8.14
C VAL A 174 0.40 14.46 6.98
N LEU A 175 0.76 13.47 6.18
CA LEU A 175 -0.08 12.94 5.11
C LEU A 175 -0.68 11.60 5.56
N ILE A 176 -1.98 11.43 5.35
CA ILE A 176 -2.70 10.19 5.60
C ILE A 176 -3.40 9.78 4.31
N ALA A 177 -3.00 8.64 3.75
CA ALA A 177 -3.61 8.08 2.55
C ALA A 177 -4.47 6.86 2.91
N ALA A 178 -5.71 6.84 2.44
CA ALA A 178 -6.67 5.78 2.75
C ALA A 178 -6.73 4.72 1.66
N GLN A 179 -6.46 3.48 2.05
CA GLN A 179 -6.59 2.27 1.25
C GLN A 179 -7.97 1.64 1.50
N PRO A 180 -8.89 1.62 0.52
CA PRO A 180 -10.12 0.85 0.61
C PRO A 180 -9.79 -0.65 0.52
N ARG A 181 -9.86 -1.37 1.65
CA ARG A 181 -9.57 -2.81 1.67
C ARG A 181 -10.76 -3.61 1.21
N ASP A 182 -11.97 -3.21 1.64
CA ASP A 182 -13.27 -3.64 1.13
C ASP A 182 -14.36 -2.63 1.58
N ALA A 183 -15.64 -3.01 1.47
CA ALA A 183 -16.77 -2.14 1.81
C ALA A 183 -16.79 -1.65 3.28
N GLY A 184 -16.26 -2.46 4.21
CA GLY A 184 -16.30 -2.19 5.65
C GLY A 184 -14.94 -1.99 6.30
N ARG A 185 -13.84 -2.17 5.57
CA ARG A 185 -12.48 -2.12 6.12
C ARG A 185 -11.56 -1.20 5.32
N THR A 186 -10.73 -0.45 6.03
CA THR A 186 -9.81 0.54 5.47
C THR A 186 -8.44 0.42 6.15
N ALA A 187 -7.37 0.68 5.39
CA ALA A 187 -6.08 1.02 6.00
C ALA A 187 -5.76 2.51 5.79
N LEU A 188 -5.13 3.14 6.78
CA LEU A 188 -4.62 4.50 6.70
C LEU A 188 -3.10 4.45 6.77
N HIS A 189 -2.41 4.87 5.72
CA HIS A 189 -0.95 4.97 5.68
C HIS A 189 -0.52 6.38 6.04
N ILE A 190 0.28 6.50 7.11
CA ILE A 190 0.65 7.79 7.70
C ILE A 190 2.13 8.06 7.43
N THR A 191 2.41 9.20 6.80
CA THR A 191 3.77 9.68 6.52
C THR A 191 3.91 11.15 6.90
N VAL A 192 5.15 11.61 7.04
CA VAL A 192 5.46 12.99 7.44
C VAL A 192 6.58 13.61 6.61
N THR A 193 6.46 14.91 6.40
CA THR A 193 7.47 15.76 5.75
C THR A 193 7.69 17.04 6.56
N GLY A 194 8.74 17.80 6.22
CA GLY A 194 9.11 19.03 6.93
C GLY A 194 10.16 18.78 8.01
N ASN A 195 10.17 19.60 9.06
CA ASN A 195 11.15 19.56 10.14
C ASN A 195 10.81 18.46 11.17
N THR A 196 10.89 17.20 10.75
CA THR A 196 10.53 16.04 11.57
C THR A 196 11.71 15.54 12.42
N SER A 197 11.41 14.73 13.43
CA SER A 197 12.38 14.06 14.29
C SER A 197 11.85 12.70 14.77
N ALA A 198 12.72 11.87 15.35
CA ALA A 198 12.29 10.60 15.94
C ALA A 198 11.23 10.78 17.04
N ALA A 199 11.29 11.87 17.82
CA ALA A 199 10.29 12.19 18.83
C ALA A 199 8.94 12.52 18.20
N ILE A 200 8.92 13.40 17.19
CA ILE A 200 7.70 13.76 16.44
C ILE A 200 7.05 12.51 15.83
N ARG A 201 7.84 11.66 15.16
CA ARG A 201 7.32 10.42 14.57
C ARG A 201 6.76 9.46 15.61
N ARG A 202 7.42 9.32 16.76
CA ARG A 202 6.94 8.50 17.87
C ARG A 202 5.60 9.03 18.40
N ASP A 203 5.49 10.33 18.62
CA ASP A 203 4.28 10.93 19.20
C ASP A 203 3.09 10.81 18.23
N LEU A 204 3.32 11.00 16.92
CA LEU A 204 2.32 10.71 15.88
C LEU A 204 1.96 9.22 15.81
N ALA A 205 2.94 8.32 15.95
CA ALA A 205 2.67 6.89 15.97
C ALA A 205 1.83 6.47 17.19
N LEU A 206 2.03 7.11 18.35
CA LEU A 206 1.24 6.90 19.57
C LEU A 206 -0.18 7.48 19.43
N TRP A 207 -0.32 8.69 18.89
CA TRP A 207 -1.64 9.26 18.56
C TRP A 207 -2.44 8.33 17.64
N ALA A 208 -1.79 7.79 16.61
CA ALA A 208 -2.42 6.87 15.67
C ALA A 208 -2.90 5.56 16.35
N ILE A 209 -2.14 5.03 17.34
CA ILE A 209 -2.58 3.89 18.17
C ILE A 209 -3.82 4.26 18.99
N ASP A 210 -3.77 5.39 19.69
CA ASP A 210 -4.87 5.85 20.53
C ASP A 210 -6.15 6.03 19.70
N LEU A 211 -6.04 6.66 18.53
CA LEU A 211 -7.15 6.81 17.59
C LEU A 211 -7.76 5.46 17.23
N ARG A 212 -6.95 4.48 16.83
CA ARG A 212 -7.44 3.13 16.50
C ARG A 212 -8.17 2.51 17.69
N ASN A 213 -7.55 2.51 18.86
CA ASN A 213 -8.13 1.92 20.07
C ASN A 213 -9.48 2.55 20.43
N ARG A 214 -9.63 3.88 20.30
CA ARG A 214 -10.90 4.57 20.55
C ARG A 214 -11.99 4.17 19.55
N LEU A 215 -11.64 4.05 18.27
CA LEU A 215 -12.59 3.66 17.21
C LEU A 215 -13.04 2.19 17.35
N GLU A 216 -12.12 1.29 17.72
CA GLU A 216 -12.43 -0.12 17.99
C GLU A 216 -13.34 -0.28 19.23
N ALA A 217 -13.09 0.50 20.29
CA ALA A 217 -13.93 0.50 21.49
C ALA A 217 -15.38 0.96 21.21
N GLN A 218 -15.56 2.04 20.43
CA GLN A 218 -16.88 2.54 20.03
C GLN A 218 -17.68 1.53 19.20
N THR A 219 -16.99 0.74 18.37
CA THR A 219 -17.63 -0.29 17.55
C THR A 219 -18.12 -1.46 18.40
N THR A 220 -17.38 -1.79 19.48
CA THR A 220 -17.76 -2.86 20.42
C THR A 220 -18.98 -2.48 21.26
N GLU A 221 -19.14 -1.21 21.62
CA GLU A 221 -20.29 -0.72 22.39
C GLU A 221 -21.59 -0.60 21.55
N ALA A 222 -21.46 -0.54 20.22
CA ALA A 222 -22.59 -0.38 19.30
C ALA A 222 -23.16 -1.71 18.77
N ALA A 223 -22.52 -2.85 19.07
CA ALA A 223 -22.90 -4.21 18.63
C ALA A 223 -23.64 -4.98 19.72
#